data_AF-A0A4Y8KRR5-F1
#
_entry.id   AF-A0A4Y8KRR5-F1
#
_cell.length_a   1.000
_cell.length_b   1.000
_cell.length_c   1.000
_cell.angle_alpha   90.00
_cell.angle_beta   90.00
_cell.angle_gamma   90.00
#
_symmetry.space_group_name_H-M   'P 1'
#
loop_
_entity.id
_entity.type
_entity.pdbx_description
1 polymer ?
#
loop_
_entity_poly.entity_id
_entity_poly.type
_entity_poly.pdbx_seq_one_letter_code
_entity_poly.pdbx_strand_id
1 'polypeptide(L)'
;MLLEVRLAARRADTAEVIAAAIEAKAALGWGHRKIAAGCGRPVSTVRGWLRAFAVSAASIGDRFTGLLVRDAPDAVVLWPKPAGTARGEALSALMAYAAGLGRRFAATVAVTWIQAGIATTNGRLFCSSWWAAGPNTNRPLRKGVVGGKGGRSAGHIPVIGVFTV
;
A
#
# COMPACT_ATOMS: atom_id res chain seq x y z
N MET A 1 -24.86 4.04 12.52
CA MET A 1 -23.84 2.97 12.51
C MET A 1 -22.44 3.59 12.43
N LEU A 2 -21.85 4.03 13.56
CA LEU A 2 -20.51 4.67 13.56
C LEU A 2 -19.36 3.67 13.70
N LEU A 3 -19.63 2.48 14.25
CA LEU A 3 -18.60 1.43 14.42
C LEU A 3 -18.08 0.95 13.07
N GLU A 4 -18.97 0.59 12.15
CA GLU A 4 -18.60 0.11 10.80
C GLU A 4 -17.76 1.13 10.03
N VAL A 5 -18.17 2.41 10.08
CA VAL A 5 -17.44 3.51 9.44
C VAL A 5 -16.03 3.65 10.04
N ARG A 6 -15.89 3.55 11.36
CA ARG A 6 -14.57 3.63 12.03
C ARG A 6 -13.68 2.43 11.74
N LEU A 7 -14.24 1.23 11.60
CA LEU A 7 -13.49 0.03 11.22
C LEU A 7 -13.02 0.11 9.77
N ALA A 8 -13.87 0.58 8.86
CA ALA A 8 -13.52 0.83 7.47
C ALA A 8 -12.40 1.87 7.36
N ALA A 9 -12.52 3.00 8.06
CA ALA A 9 -11.49 4.05 8.07
C ALA A 9 -10.14 3.52 8.58
N ARG A 10 -10.10 2.79 9.70
CA ARG A 10 -8.84 2.20 10.21
C ARG A 10 -8.21 1.20 9.23
N ARG A 11 -9.04 0.44 8.52
CA ARG A 11 -8.56 -0.50 7.50
C ARG A 11 -7.97 0.23 6.31
N ALA A 12 -8.60 1.33 5.87
CA ALA A 12 -8.07 2.21 4.85
C ALA A 12 -6.74 2.84 5.28
N ASP A 13 -6.65 3.44 6.48
CA ASP A 13 -5.41 4.01 7.01
C ASP A 13 -4.27 2.98 7.01
N THR A 14 -4.58 1.74 7.37
CA THR A 14 -3.58 0.67 7.38
C THR A 14 -3.18 0.26 5.97
N ALA A 15 -4.14 0.23 5.04
CA ALA A 15 -3.88 -0.05 3.64
C ALA A 15 -2.94 1.00 3.03
N GLU A 16 -3.17 2.28 3.33
CA GLU A 16 -2.32 3.39 2.89
C GLU A 16 -0.90 3.28 3.45
N VAL A 17 -0.74 2.86 4.72
CA VAL A 17 0.59 2.60 5.31
C VAL A 17 1.31 1.45 4.60
N ILE A 18 0.59 0.38 4.23
CA ILE A 18 1.16 -0.73 3.46
C ILE A 18 1.52 -0.25 2.05
N ALA A 19 0.68 0.58 1.43
CA ALA A 19 0.91 1.14 0.10
C ALA A 19 2.19 1.97 0.05
N ALA A 20 2.34 2.91 1.00
CA ALA A 20 3.55 3.72 1.14
C ALA A 20 4.82 2.86 1.32
N ALA A 21 4.73 1.76 2.07
CA ALA A 21 5.86 0.85 2.26
C ALA A 21 6.27 0.15 0.94
N ILE A 22 5.29 -0.24 0.12
CA ILE A 22 5.53 -0.89 -1.18
C ILE A 22 6.13 0.11 -2.16
N GLU A 23 5.59 1.33 -2.26
CA GLU A 23 6.12 2.40 -3.11
C GLU A 23 7.56 2.75 -2.74
N ALA A 24 7.83 2.98 -1.45
CA ALA A 24 9.18 3.24 -0.98
C ALA A 24 10.15 2.10 -1.33
N LYS A 25 9.67 0.85 -1.37
CA LYS A 25 10.50 -0.28 -1.75
C LYS A 25 10.70 -0.43 -3.25
N ALA A 26 9.61 -0.34 -4.02
CA ALA A 26 9.58 -0.71 -5.44
C ALA A 26 9.92 0.47 -6.36
N ALA A 27 9.51 1.69 -6.02
CA ALA A 27 9.83 2.90 -6.79
C ALA A 27 11.12 3.56 -6.31
N LEU A 28 11.29 3.73 -4.99
CA LEU A 28 12.44 4.46 -4.42
C LEU A 28 13.63 3.55 -4.06
N GLY A 29 13.46 2.23 -4.08
CA GLY A 29 14.53 1.27 -3.79
C GLY A 29 14.95 1.20 -2.31
N TRP A 30 14.17 1.75 -1.37
CA TRP A 30 14.60 1.89 0.02
C TRP A 30 14.80 0.55 0.75
N GLY A 31 15.67 0.59 1.77
CA GLY A 31 15.89 -0.51 2.69
C GLY A 31 14.73 -0.68 3.69
N HIS A 32 14.38 -1.92 4.03
CA HIS A 32 13.23 -2.23 4.91
C HIS A 32 13.32 -1.60 6.31
N ARG A 33 14.53 -1.34 6.84
CA ARG A 33 14.71 -0.65 8.14
C ARG A 33 14.31 0.82 8.06
N LYS A 34 14.71 1.51 6.99
CA LYS A 34 14.33 2.91 6.72
C LYS A 34 12.82 3.03 6.54
N ILE A 35 12.23 2.11 5.77
CA ILE A 35 10.78 2.04 5.56
C ILE A 35 10.06 1.81 6.89
N ALA A 36 10.51 0.85 7.70
CA ALA A 36 9.89 0.57 9.00
C ALA A 36 9.91 1.76 9.96
N ALA A 37 11.01 2.51 9.99
CA ALA A 37 11.11 3.74 10.77
C ALA A 37 10.09 4.79 10.29
N GLY A 38 10.01 5.05 8.98
CA GLY A 38 9.07 6.03 8.43
C GLY A 38 7.59 5.62 8.55
N CYS A 39 7.28 4.32 8.47
CA CYS A 39 5.92 3.81 8.68
C CYS A 39 5.51 3.73 10.17
N GLY A 40 6.46 3.86 11.11
CA GLY A 40 6.20 3.64 12.54
C GLY A 40 5.79 2.20 12.87
N ARG A 41 6.39 1.21 12.19
CA ARG A 41 6.03 -0.21 12.29
C ARG A 41 7.24 -1.09 12.63
N PRO A 42 7.04 -2.26 13.27
CA PRO A 42 8.12 -3.20 13.51
C PRO A 42 8.78 -3.63 12.19
N VAL A 43 10.10 -3.76 12.21
CA VAL A 43 10.89 -4.19 11.04
C VAL A 43 10.41 -5.54 10.49
N SER A 44 10.07 -6.49 11.38
CA SER A 44 9.55 -7.81 11.00
C SER A 44 8.22 -7.71 10.25
N THR A 45 7.34 -6.79 10.66
CA THR A 45 6.05 -6.53 10.01
C THR A 45 6.24 -6.00 8.60
N VAL A 46 7.04 -4.94 8.45
CA VAL A 46 7.34 -4.36 7.12
C VAL A 46 8.01 -5.40 6.22
N ARG A 47 8.96 -6.18 6.76
CA ARG A 47 9.59 -7.27 6.00
C ARG A 47 8.55 -8.31 5.54
N GLY A 48 7.58 -8.65 6.38
CA GLY A 48 6.48 -9.54 6.05
C GLY A 48 5.64 -9.00 4.88
N TRP A 49 5.23 -7.74 4.94
CA TRP A 49 4.49 -7.07 3.86
C TRP A 49 5.28 -7.08 2.55
N LEU A 50 6.53 -6.64 2.58
CA LEU A 50 7.37 -6.56 1.38
C LEU A 50 7.64 -7.93 0.76
N ARG A 51 7.79 -8.98 1.59
CA ARG A 51 7.95 -10.35 1.11
C ARG A 51 6.66 -10.88 0.48
N ALA A 52 5.52 -10.67 1.14
CA ALA A 52 4.22 -11.10 0.61
C ALA A 52 3.93 -10.44 -0.74
N PHE A 53 4.19 -9.13 -0.87
CA PHE A 53 4.09 -8.44 -2.14
C PHE A 53 5.04 -9.01 -3.20
N ALA A 54 6.31 -9.23 -2.84
CA ALA A 54 7.31 -9.76 -3.76
C ALA A 54 6.91 -11.12 -4.35
N VAL A 55 6.39 -12.03 -3.52
CA VAL A 55 5.94 -13.36 -3.96
C VAL A 55 4.70 -13.27 -4.85
N SER A 56 3.84 -12.27 -4.62
CA SER A 56 2.58 -12.10 -5.35
C SER A 56 2.70 -11.20 -6.58
N ALA A 57 3.87 -10.61 -6.81
CA ALA A 57 4.05 -9.50 -7.72
C ALA A 57 3.63 -9.83 -9.15
N ALA A 58 4.08 -10.97 -9.69
CA ALA A 58 3.70 -11.39 -11.04
C ALA A 58 2.19 -11.57 -11.18
N SER A 59 1.55 -12.31 -10.26
CA SER A 59 0.10 -12.53 -10.30
C SER A 59 -0.72 -11.25 -10.11
N ILE A 60 -0.24 -10.32 -9.29
CA ILE A 60 -0.86 -8.99 -9.14
C ILE A 60 -0.72 -8.21 -10.44
N GLY A 61 0.47 -8.17 -11.03
CA GLY A 61 0.75 -7.50 -12.30
C GLY A 61 -0.16 -7.98 -13.42
N ASP A 62 -0.25 -9.30 -13.62
CA ASP A 62 -1.08 -9.89 -14.67
C ASP A 62 -2.56 -9.55 -14.49
N ARG A 63 -3.08 -9.68 -13.27
CA ARG A 63 -4.50 -9.40 -13.00
C ARG A 63 -4.84 -7.92 -13.16
N PHE A 64 -4.01 -7.02 -12.67
CA PHE A 64 -4.26 -5.57 -12.80
C PHE A 64 -4.06 -5.08 -14.24
N THR A 65 -3.15 -5.70 -14.99
CA THR A 65 -3.03 -5.48 -16.44
C THR A 65 -4.31 -5.92 -17.16
N GLY A 66 -4.84 -7.11 -16.85
CA GLY A 66 -6.11 -7.58 -17.41
C GLY A 66 -7.30 -6.67 -17.06
N LEU A 67 -7.35 -6.16 -15.82
CA LEU A 67 -8.36 -5.19 -15.40
C LEU A 67 -8.22 -3.86 -16.14
N LEU A 68 -6.99 -3.37 -16.36
CA LEU A 68 -6.73 -2.16 -17.13
C LEU A 68 -7.23 -2.30 -18.57
N VAL A 69 -6.93 -3.42 -19.23
CA VAL A 69 -7.41 -3.72 -20.58
C VAL A 69 -8.93 -3.73 -20.64
N ARG A 70 -9.58 -4.37 -19.66
CA ARG A 70 -11.04 -4.48 -19.61
C ARG A 70 -11.71 -3.13 -19.37
N ASP A 71 -11.19 -2.35 -18.43
CA ASP A 71 -11.89 -1.17 -17.89
C ASP A 71 -11.50 0.13 -18.59
N ALA A 72 -10.34 0.16 -19.26
CA ALA A 72 -9.80 1.32 -19.97
C ALA A 72 -9.01 0.90 -21.25
N PRO A 73 -9.65 0.21 -22.22
CA PRO A 73 -8.97 -0.34 -23.41
C PRO A 73 -8.29 0.73 -24.28
N ASP A 74 -8.83 1.94 -24.32
CA ASP A 74 -8.32 3.04 -25.16
C ASP A 74 -7.17 3.82 -24.49
N ALA A 75 -6.81 3.48 -23.25
CA ALA A 75 -5.89 4.26 -22.44
C ALA A 75 -4.43 3.82 -22.59
N VAL A 76 -3.93 3.81 -23.84
CA VAL A 76 -2.57 3.36 -24.16
C VAL A 76 -1.49 4.17 -23.42
N VAL A 77 -1.74 5.45 -23.16
CA VAL A 77 -0.82 6.30 -22.38
C VAL A 77 -0.61 5.80 -20.94
N LEU A 78 -1.50 4.95 -20.42
CA LEU A 78 -1.44 4.43 -19.06
C LEU A 78 -0.68 3.12 -18.94
N TRP A 79 -0.17 2.53 -20.04
CA TRP A 79 0.47 1.22 -19.95
C TRP A 79 1.64 1.22 -18.95
N PRO A 80 1.78 0.15 -18.15
CA PRO A 80 2.79 0.08 -17.10
C PRO A 80 4.18 0.30 -17.67
N LYS A 81 4.90 1.29 -17.14
CA LYS A 81 6.31 1.50 -17.50
C LYS A 81 7.12 0.27 -17.05
N PRO A 82 7.96 -0.31 -17.92
CA PRO A 82 8.87 -1.39 -17.52
C PRO A 82 9.76 -0.92 -16.38
N ALA A 83 9.72 -1.66 -15.26
CA ALA A 83 10.46 -1.31 -14.05
C ALA A 83 11.69 -2.21 -13.82
N GLY A 84 11.89 -3.23 -14.67
CA GLY A 84 13.02 -4.17 -14.60
C GLY A 84 12.99 -5.11 -13.39
N THR A 85 11.95 -5.06 -12.56
CA THR A 85 11.73 -5.99 -11.45
C THR A 85 10.25 -6.34 -11.36
N ALA A 86 9.92 -7.59 -11.04
CA ALA A 86 8.52 -8.03 -10.90
C ALA A 86 7.70 -7.16 -9.93
N ARG A 87 8.31 -6.70 -8.82
CA ARG A 87 7.66 -5.78 -7.86
C ARG A 87 7.34 -4.42 -8.48
N GLY A 88 8.28 -3.86 -9.23
CA GLY A 88 8.09 -2.59 -9.90
C GLY A 88 7.04 -2.70 -11.00
N GLU A 89 7.04 -3.80 -11.77
CA GLU A 89 6.03 -4.06 -12.80
C GLU A 89 4.64 -4.19 -12.22
N ALA A 90 4.49 -4.94 -11.12
CA ALA A 90 3.23 -5.05 -10.39
C ALA A 90 2.72 -3.69 -9.90
N LEU A 91 3.62 -2.87 -9.33
CA LEU A 91 3.27 -1.52 -8.88
C LEU A 91 2.89 -0.60 -10.05
N SER A 92 3.62 -0.66 -11.17
CA SER A 92 3.29 0.08 -12.39
C SER A 92 1.91 -0.31 -12.92
N ALA A 93 1.55 -1.60 -12.92
CA ALA A 93 0.23 -2.08 -13.31
C ALA A 93 -0.88 -1.58 -12.38
N LEU A 94 -0.64 -1.59 -11.07
CA LEU A 94 -1.55 -1.04 -10.07
C LEU A 94 -1.78 0.47 -10.27
N MET A 95 -0.72 1.25 -10.46
CA MET A 95 -0.80 2.70 -10.68
C MET A 95 -1.48 3.04 -12.01
N ALA A 96 -1.14 2.32 -13.07
CA ALA A 96 -1.80 2.42 -14.37
C ALA A 96 -3.31 2.22 -14.28
N TYR A 97 -3.72 1.14 -13.60
CA TYR A 97 -5.13 0.84 -13.36
C TYR A 97 -5.84 1.95 -12.57
N ALA A 98 -5.20 2.47 -11.52
CA ALA A 98 -5.75 3.56 -10.73
C ALA A 98 -5.99 4.82 -11.57
N ALA A 99 -5.03 5.18 -12.42
CA ALA A 99 -5.15 6.30 -13.36
C ALA A 99 -6.28 6.06 -14.38
N GLY A 100 -6.44 4.83 -14.86
CA GLY A 100 -7.51 4.45 -15.79
C GLY A 100 -8.88 4.62 -15.15
N LEU A 101 -9.02 4.15 -13.91
CA LEU A 101 -10.24 4.29 -13.12
C LEU A 101 -10.57 5.76 -12.83
N GLY A 102 -9.57 6.55 -12.46
CA GLY A 102 -9.72 8.00 -12.23
C GLY A 102 -10.22 8.75 -13.47
N ARG A 103 -9.66 8.42 -14.65
CA ARG A 103 -10.13 8.99 -15.93
C ARG A 103 -11.56 8.57 -16.26
N ARG A 104 -11.88 7.29 -16.09
CA ARG A 104 -13.22 6.74 -16.39
C ARG A 104 -14.32 7.42 -15.58
N PHE A 105 -14.05 7.71 -14.31
CA PHE A 105 -15.04 8.36 -13.43
C PHE A 105 -14.94 9.88 -13.39
N ALA A 106 -14.16 10.49 -14.29
CA ALA A 106 -13.87 11.93 -14.29
C ALA A 106 -13.55 12.46 -12.88
N ALA A 107 -12.84 11.65 -12.09
CA ALA A 107 -12.68 11.90 -10.68
C ALA A 107 -11.86 13.18 -10.49
N THR A 108 -12.45 14.17 -9.83
CA THR A 108 -11.77 15.42 -9.43
C THR A 108 -10.64 15.16 -8.43
N VAL A 109 -10.61 13.96 -7.85
CA VAL A 109 -9.62 13.50 -6.87
C VAL A 109 -8.81 12.36 -7.47
N ALA A 110 -7.49 12.41 -7.32
CA ALA A 110 -6.61 11.32 -7.72
C ALA A 110 -6.94 10.05 -6.91
N VAL A 111 -7.28 8.96 -7.60
CA VAL A 111 -7.51 7.66 -6.99
C VAL A 111 -6.15 6.99 -6.78
N THR A 112 -5.79 6.71 -5.53
CA THR A 112 -4.56 5.97 -5.24
C THR A 112 -4.71 4.52 -5.72
N TRP A 113 -3.61 3.86 -6.08
CA TRP A 113 -3.68 2.47 -6.54
C TRP A 113 -4.23 1.53 -5.48
N ILE A 114 -4.03 1.86 -4.21
CA ILE A 114 -4.56 1.06 -3.11
C ILE A 114 -6.09 1.22 -2.97
N GLN A 115 -6.62 2.42 -3.18
CA GLN A 115 -8.07 2.66 -3.24
C GLN A 115 -8.70 1.94 -4.42
N ALA A 116 -8.11 2.06 -5.62
CA ALA A 116 -8.58 1.37 -6.82
C ALA A 116 -8.58 -0.16 -6.62
N GLY A 117 -7.52 -0.70 -6.03
CA GLY A 117 -7.41 -2.11 -5.73
C GLY A 117 -8.41 -2.58 -4.68
N ILE A 118 -8.64 -1.82 -3.61
CA ILE A 118 -9.65 -2.15 -2.58
C ILE A 118 -11.06 -2.15 -3.19
N ALA A 119 -11.41 -1.10 -3.94
CA ALA A 119 -12.72 -0.98 -4.57
C ALA A 119 -13.01 -2.15 -5.51
N THR A 120 -12.07 -2.46 -6.40
CA THR A 120 -12.24 -3.50 -7.44
C THR A 120 -12.25 -4.91 -6.87
N THR A 121 -11.54 -5.15 -5.77
CA THR A 121 -11.49 -6.46 -5.11
C THR A 121 -12.55 -6.63 -4.03
N ASN A 122 -13.47 -5.69 -3.86
CA ASN A 122 -14.44 -5.67 -2.75
C ASN A 122 -13.76 -5.83 -1.38
N GLY A 123 -12.64 -5.12 -1.17
CA GLY A 123 -11.83 -5.16 0.05
C GLY A 123 -10.97 -6.42 0.23
N ARG A 124 -10.93 -7.32 -0.76
CA ARG A 124 -10.17 -8.58 -0.70
C ARG A 124 -8.72 -8.44 -1.17
N LEU A 125 -8.26 -7.25 -1.53
CA LEU A 125 -6.90 -7.02 -2.02
C LEU A 125 -5.83 -7.61 -1.11
N PHE A 126 -6.03 -7.58 0.21
CA PHE A 126 -5.10 -8.12 1.21
C PHE A 126 -5.44 -9.54 1.68
N CYS A 127 -6.36 -10.24 1.01
CA CYS A 127 -6.65 -11.63 1.29
C CYS A 127 -5.68 -12.56 0.57
N SER A 128 -5.62 -13.83 1.01
CA SER A 128 -4.75 -14.85 0.40
C SER A 128 -5.01 -15.10 -1.08
N SER A 129 -6.21 -14.75 -1.57
CA SER A 129 -6.57 -14.86 -2.98
C SER A 129 -5.80 -13.88 -3.88
N TRP A 130 -5.22 -12.82 -3.32
CA TRP A 130 -4.49 -11.76 -4.03
C TRP A 130 -3.04 -11.63 -3.56
N TRP A 131 -2.77 -11.97 -2.31
CA TRP A 131 -1.43 -11.92 -1.71
C TRP A 131 -1.07 -13.31 -1.16
N ALA A 132 0.17 -13.76 -1.35
CA ALA A 132 0.66 -15.06 -0.88
C ALA A 132 0.47 -15.28 0.64
N ALA A 133 0.42 -14.19 1.41
CA ALA A 133 -0.10 -14.18 2.77
C ALA A 133 -0.79 -12.84 3.03
N GLY A 134 -1.91 -12.85 3.76
CA GLY A 134 -2.58 -11.60 4.14
C GLY A 134 -1.64 -10.73 4.98
N PRO A 135 -1.25 -9.53 4.52
CA PRO A 135 -0.31 -8.70 5.25
C PRO A 135 -0.89 -8.35 6.62
N ASN A 136 -0.08 -8.48 7.68
CA ASN A 136 -0.53 -8.16 9.04
C ASN A 136 -0.94 -6.68 9.12
N THR A 137 -2.24 -6.42 9.21
CA THR A 137 -2.82 -5.08 9.32
C THR A 137 -2.90 -4.57 10.76
N ASN A 138 -2.58 -5.39 11.76
CA ASN A 138 -2.73 -4.99 13.15
C ASN A 138 -1.73 -3.88 13.50
N ARG A 139 -2.20 -2.87 14.23
CA ARG A 139 -1.30 -1.88 14.85
C ARG A 139 -0.36 -2.64 15.79
N PRO A 140 0.95 -2.34 15.81
CA PRO A 140 1.81 -2.89 16.85
C PRO A 140 1.13 -2.58 18.19
N LEU A 141 0.87 -3.61 18.97
CA LEU A 141 0.50 -3.43 20.38
C LEU A 141 1.57 -2.52 20.98
N ARG A 142 1.17 -1.41 21.62
CA ARG A 142 2.10 -0.57 22.36
C ARG A 142 2.93 -1.52 23.22
N LYS A 143 4.23 -1.62 22.99
CA LYS A 143 5.09 -2.35 23.91
C LYS A 143 4.90 -1.66 25.25
N GLY A 144 4.38 -2.40 26.24
CA GLY A 144 4.36 -1.94 27.62
C GLY A 144 5.75 -1.43 27.97
N VAL A 145 5.79 -0.29 28.64
CA VAL A 145 6.99 0.34 29.18
C VAL A 145 7.79 -0.74 29.92
N VAL A 146 8.87 -1.22 29.30
CA VAL A 146 9.95 -1.84 30.06
C VAL A 146 10.65 -0.68 30.74
N GLY A 147 10.58 -0.68 32.08
CA GLY A 147 11.05 0.40 32.94
C GLY A 147 12.49 0.80 32.63
N GLY A 148 12.66 2.08 32.28
CA GLY A 148 13.94 2.76 32.19
C GLY A 148 13.74 4.18 32.72
N LYS A 149 14.36 4.46 33.87
CA LYS A 149 14.33 5.73 34.59
C LYS A 149 14.61 6.94 33.67
N GLY A 150 13.79 7.97 33.83
CA GLY A 150 14.18 9.38 33.79
C GLY A 150 14.54 9.98 32.44
N GLY A 151 13.66 10.84 31.91
CA GLY A 151 14.02 11.77 30.85
C GLY A 151 12.79 12.46 30.25
N ARG A 152 12.52 13.70 30.68
CA ARG A 152 11.50 14.57 30.08
C ARG A 152 11.79 14.76 28.59
N SER A 153 10.80 14.58 27.73
CA SER A 153 10.75 15.36 26.50
C SER A 153 9.35 15.45 25.90
N ALA A 154 9.11 16.66 25.40
CA ALA A 154 7.89 17.19 24.84
C ALA A 154 7.28 16.29 23.77
N GLY A 155 5.94 16.28 23.76
CA GLY A 155 5.18 15.68 22.69
C GLY A 155 5.46 16.36 21.36
N HIS A 156 5.73 15.54 20.35
CA HIS A 156 5.45 15.87 18.97
C HIS A 156 5.02 14.59 18.28
N ILE A 157 3.73 14.51 17.93
CA ILE A 157 3.21 13.48 17.03
C ILE A 157 3.34 14.08 15.63
N PRO A 158 4.27 13.63 14.76
CA PRO A 158 4.15 13.99 13.37
C PRO A 158 3.03 13.16 12.77
N VAL A 159 1.93 13.85 12.47
CA VAL A 159 0.93 13.44 11.50
C VAL A 159 1.65 13.20 10.17
N ILE A 160 1.38 12.03 9.57
CA ILE A 160 1.39 11.72 8.13
C ILE A 160 2.17 12.76 7.31
N GLY A 161 3.50 12.69 7.41
CA GLY A 161 4.38 13.24 6.39
C GLY A 161 4.36 12.23 5.25
N VAL A 162 3.57 12.52 4.22
CA VAL A 162 3.77 12.01 2.88
C VAL A 162 5.27 11.96 2.63
N PHE A 163 5.78 10.82 2.16
CA PHE A 163 7.18 10.69 1.77
C PHE A 163 7.40 11.57 0.52
N THR A 164 7.56 12.87 0.73
CA THR A 164 7.89 13.84 -0.30
C THR A 164 9.38 13.71 -0.58
N VAL A 165 9.70 13.33 -1.82
CA VAL A 165 10.85 13.87 -2.55
C VAL A 165 10.27 14.66 -3.71
#